data_AF-A0A970BEU9-F1
#
_entry.id   AF-A0A970BEU9-F1
#
_cell.length_a   1.000
_cell.length_b   1.000
_cell.length_c   1.000
_cell.angle_alpha   90.00
_cell.angle_beta   90.00
_cell.angle_gamma   90.00
#
_symmetry.space_group_name_H-M   'P 1'
#
loop_
_entity.id
_entity.type
_entity.pdbx_description
1 polymer ?
#
loop_
_entity_poly.entity_id
_entity_poly.type
_entity_poly.pdbx_seq_one_letter_code
_entity_poly.pdbx_strand_id
1 'polypeptide(L)'
;MRRFQKLVFLTVAVFFTVSVYADKEHRPNAPKPKSTTQAKNTAMACEPSKTSTELYVNNVRTLIHTGGDMWWDLQERPRYEVPAGSGRHALFAGSIWVGGKDANGQLKMAAQRFRQDGIDFWPGPLIVSGAQQGTTSQDICRQYDKHFVITKEMVKEFREWFACTQDPECDASEEFPFYSIPDIIMNWPAHGPAGGYDTYLAPFWDVDGDGYYNPLMGDFPYYEFPNEGITDDPDCIRPRNRMPKLFGDHTLWWVYNDRGNIHTETGGDPIGMEFRAQAFAFSTNDELNDMTFYNYNIINRSTYTLYETYFGVWTDADLGGAVDDYTGCDVERGLGYVYNGDDFDDDHRGSLGYGAQPPAIGIDFFEGPYQDPTGQDKPTSYDTINGVKVLNCQKGDILNGNINGLNFGDGVADNERWGMRRFLYFNNTGEGANAATTDPHTAIEHYNYLTGYWKDGAALCYGGTGHPSGGGDPSTPTDFMFPGKPTTDKCGWGQGGVIMPDWSEETEDNPPDDKRFVQSAGPFVLRPGAVNDITIGAVYA
;
A
#
# COMPACT_ATOMS: atom_id res chain seq x y z
N MET A 1 -67.05 -40.67 18.93
CA MET A 1 -66.22 -41.05 20.10
C MET A 1 -65.62 -42.42 19.86
N ARG A 2 -64.30 -42.53 19.61
CA ARG A 2 -63.37 -43.56 20.14
C ARG A 2 -62.11 -43.64 19.28
N ARG A 3 -60.98 -43.48 19.98
CA ARG A 3 -59.59 -43.64 19.57
C ARG A 3 -59.33 -45.06 19.05
N PHE A 4 -58.35 -45.21 18.15
CA PHE A 4 -57.62 -46.47 17.98
C PHE A 4 -56.13 -46.26 18.22
N GLN A 5 -55.59 -47.12 19.09
CA GLN A 5 -54.21 -47.16 19.55
C GLN A 5 -53.34 -48.06 18.66
N LYS A 6 -52.09 -47.63 18.51
CA LYS A 6 -50.80 -48.33 18.51
C LYS A 6 -50.76 -49.82 18.11
N LEU A 7 -49.92 -50.11 17.11
CA LEU A 7 -49.27 -51.41 16.91
C LEU A 7 -47.74 -51.25 17.07
N VAL A 8 -47.14 -52.19 17.78
CA VAL A 8 -45.70 -52.44 17.96
C VAL A 8 -45.32 -53.57 17.02
N PHE A 9 -44.16 -53.50 16.35
CA PHE A 9 -43.37 -54.69 16.00
C PHE A 9 -41.88 -54.35 15.97
N LEU A 10 -41.11 -55.21 16.64
CA LEU A 10 -39.67 -55.15 16.88
C LEU A 10 -39.00 -56.21 16.00
N THR A 11 -37.92 -55.86 15.27
CA THR A 11 -36.97 -56.86 14.75
C THR A 11 -35.58 -56.25 14.58
N VAL A 12 -34.60 -56.94 15.17
CA VAL A 12 -33.16 -56.65 15.25
C VAL A 12 -32.44 -57.22 14.01
N ALA A 13 -31.46 -56.50 13.46
CA ALA A 13 -30.51 -57.05 12.49
C ALA A 13 -29.09 -56.49 12.72
N VAL A 14 -28.12 -57.41 12.78
CA VAL A 14 -26.71 -57.23 13.15
C VAL A 14 -25.84 -57.02 11.91
N PHE A 15 -24.83 -56.16 12.02
CA PHE A 15 -23.83 -55.80 11.01
C PHE A 15 -22.76 -56.88 10.78
N PHE A 16 -22.32 -57.03 9.52
CA PHE A 16 -20.97 -57.50 9.16
C PHE A 16 -20.47 -56.72 7.94
N THR A 17 -19.25 -56.18 8.03
CA THR A 17 -18.52 -55.45 6.98
C THR A 17 -17.46 -56.33 6.34
N VAL A 18 -17.29 -56.24 5.02
CA VAL A 18 -16.12 -56.76 4.29
C VAL A 18 -15.63 -55.70 3.30
N SER A 19 -14.35 -55.35 3.40
CA SER A 19 -13.65 -54.43 2.49
C SER A 19 -13.02 -55.21 1.34
N VAL A 20 -13.11 -54.68 0.11
CA VAL A 20 -12.41 -55.21 -1.07
C VAL A 20 -11.60 -54.07 -1.71
N TYR A 21 -10.29 -54.28 -1.84
CA TYR A 21 -9.38 -53.47 -2.65
C TYR A 21 -9.31 -54.04 -4.07
N ALA A 22 -9.28 -53.18 -5.09
CA ALA A 22 -9.03 -53.56 -6.48
C ALA A 22 -7.87 -52.75 -7.06
N ASP A 23 -6.88 -53.49 -7.57
CA ASP A 23 -5.63 -53.04 -8.18
C ASP A 23 -5.84 -52.65 -9.66
N LYS A 24 -5.03 -51.71 -10.18
CA LYS A 24 -5.25 -51.08 -11.50
C LYS A 24 -4.19 -51.52 -12.50
N GLU A 25 -4.57 -52.40 -13.43
CA GLU A 25 -3.69 -52.86 -14.51
C GLU A 25 -3.76 -51.96 -15.77
N HIS A 26 -2.61 -51.86 -16.45
CA HIS A 26 -2.24 -50.94 -17.52
C HIS A 26 -2.76 -51.41 -18.90
N ARG A 27 -3.33 -50.50 -19.73
CA ARG A 27 -3.58 -50.75 -21.17
C ARG A 27 -3.17 -49.54 -22.04
N PRO A 28 -2.47 -49.75 -23.18
CA PRO A 28 -1.98 -48.68 -24.03
C PRO A 28 -3.02 -48.17 -25.06
N ASN A 29 -2.72 -46.97 -25.58
CA ASN A 29 -3.58 -45.97 -26.23
C ASN A 29 -4.36 -46.37 -27.49
N ALA A 30 -5.57 -45.80 -27.65
CA ALA A 30 -6.26 -45.64 -28.93
C ALA A 30 -6.32 -44.14 -29.31
N PRO A 31 -6.10 -43.76 -30.59
CA PRO A 31 -6.01 -42.35 -30.98
C PRO A 31 -7.40 -41.71 -31.13
N LYS A 32 -7.61 -40.55 -30.48
CA LYS A 32 -8.82 -39.72 -30.62
C LYS A 32 -8.66 -38.71 -31.78
N PRO A 33 -9.76 -38.34 -32.47
CA PRO A 33 -9.72 -37.51 -33.67
C PRO A 33 -9.39 -36.05 -33.35
N LYS A 34 -8.62 -35.40 -34.25
CA LYS A 34 -8.27 -33.98 -34.16
C LYS A 34 -9.50 -33.10 -34.37
N SER A 35 -9.92 -32.40 -33.33
CA SER A 35 -10.82 -31.24 -33.42
C SER A 35 -9.96 -30.01 -33.69
N THR A 36 -10.09 -29.43 -34.88
CA THR A 36 -9.58 -28.10 -35.21
C THR A 36 -10.50 -27.07 -34.54
N THR A 37 -10.16 -26.70 -33.30
CA THR A 37 -10.81 -25.57 -32.63
C THR A 37 -10.12 -24.30 -33.12
N GLN A 38 -10.84 -23.49 -33.90
CA GLN A 38 -10.46 -22.10 -34.16
C GLN A 38 -10.28 -21.40 -32.80
N ALA A 39 -9.10 -20.83 -32.58
CA ALA A 39 -8.81 -19.99 -31.43
C ALA A 39 -9.74 -18.77 -31.47
N LYS A 40 -10.78 -18.78 -30.64
CA LYS A 40 -11.38 -17.54 -30.14
C LYS A 40 -10.34 -16.95 -29.19
N ASN A 41 -9.88 -15.74 -29.48
CA ASN A 41 -9.11 -14.93 -28.53
C ASN A 41 -9.99 -14.61 -27.32
N THR A 42 -10.12 -15.54 -26.39
CA THR A 42 -10.40 -15.22 -24.99
C THR A 42 -9.10 -14.70 -24.42
N ALA A 43 -9.04 -13.42 -24.06
CA ALA A 43 -7.88 -12.85 -23.38
C ALA A 43 -7.48 -13.77 -22.23
N MET A 44 -6.24 -14.25 -22.25
CA MET A 44 -5.68 -15.05 -21.17
C MET A 44 -5.57 -14.16 -19.93
N ALA A 45 -5.95 -14.69 -18.77
CA ALA A 45 -5.86 -13.94 -17.52
C ALA A 45 -4.40 -13.73 -17.11
N CYS A 46 -4.13 -12.68 -16.34
CA CYS A 46 -2.77 -12.29 -16.04
C CYS A 46 -2.05 -13.31 -15.14
N GLU A 47 -0.78 -13.58 -15.45
CA GLU A 47 0.12 -14.35 -14.60
C GLU A 47 0.58 -13.51 -13.39
N PRO A 48 0.89 -14.15 -12.25
CA PRO A 48 1.59 -13.52 -11.14
C PRO A 48 2.83 -12.76 -11.58
N SER A 49 3.08 -11.62 -10.95
CA SER A 49 4.29 -10.84 -11.19
C SER A 49 5.55 -11.62 -10.78
N LYS A 50 6.63 -11.47 -11.55
CA LYS A 50 7.89 -12.18 -11.31
C LYS A 50 9.06 -11.23 -11.12
N THR A 51 8.91 -9.96 -11.51
CA THR A 51 10.00 -9.01 -11.44
C THR A 51 10.08 -8.35 -10.07
N SER A 52 11.30 -8.39 -9.52
CA SER A 52 11.70 -7.69 -8.32
C SER A 52 12.89 -6.80 -8.64
N THR A 53 12.98 -5.64 -8.00
CA THR A 53 14.12 -4.74 -8.17
C THR A 53 14.53 -4.20 -6.81
N GLU A 54 15.84 -4.19 -6.59
CA GLU A 54 16.43 -3.67 -5.38
C GLU A 54 16.50 -2.14 -5.46
N LEU A 55 15.91 -1.48 -4.47
CA LEU A 55 16.18 -0.07 -4.17
C LEU A 55 17.31 -0.06 -3.14
N TYR A 56 18.51 0.34 -3.57
CA TYR A 56 19.66 0.50 -2.70
C TYR A 56 20.21 1.90 -2.84
N VAL A 57 19.95 2.72 -1.83
CA VAL A 57 20.35 4.12 -1.76
C VAL A 57 20.74 4.38 -0.32
N ASN A 58 21.88 5.03 -0.12
CA ASN A 58 22.33 5.39 1.21
C ASN A 58 22.43 4.17 2.14
N ASN A 59 21.74 4.19 3.28
CA ASN A 59 21.86 3.18 4.32
C ASN A 59 20.67 2.21 4.35
N VAL A 60 19.80 2.25 3.34
CA VAL A 60 18.70 1.30 3.18
C VAL A 60 18.87 0.52 1.89
N ARG A 61 18.76 -0.80 2.02
CA ARG A 61 18.68 -1.74 0.90
C ARG A 61 17.36 -2.49 1.02
N THR A 62 16.52 -2.43 -0.01
CA THR A 62 15.21 -3.09 0.02
C THR A 62 14.74 -3.64 -1.33
N LEU A 63 13.86 -4.64 -1.31
CA LEU A 63 13.34 -5.28 -2.51
C LEU A 63 11.90 -4.88 -2.79
N ILE A 64 11.61 -4.44 -4.02
CA ILE A 64 10.27 -4.04 -4.47
C ILE A 64 9.79 -4.99 -5.55
N HIS A 65 8.53 -5.43 -5.49
CA HIS A 65 7.91 -6.28 -6.50
C HIS A 65 6.90 -5.52 -7.36
N THR A 66 6.85 -5.86 -8.64
CA THR A 66 5.91 -5.27 -9.62
C THR A 66 4.44 -5.60 -9.36
N GLY A 67 4.15 -6.50 -8.42
CA GLY A 67 2.79 -6.80 -7.95
C GLY A 67 2.37 -5.99 -6.72
N GLY A 68 3.15 -4.97 -6.32
CA GLY A 68 2.78 -3.98 -5.31
C GLY A 68 3.20 -4.31 -3.88
N ASP A 69 3.57 -5.56 -3.59
CA ASP A 69 4.23 -5.95 -2.34
C ASP A 69 5.74 -5.69 -2.38
N MET A 70 6.33 -5.62 -1.19
CA MET A 70 7.69 -5.13 -0.99
C MET A 70 8.31 -5.71 0.29
N TRP A 71 9.63 -5.57 0.40
CA TRP A 71 10.45 -5.84 1.59
C TRP A 71 10.81 -7.29 1.86
N TRP A 72 10.43 -8.24 1.01
CA TRP A 72 10.73 -9.68 1.18
C TRP A 72 11.12 -10.33 -0.16
N ASP A 73 11.63 -11.57 -0.13
CA ASP A 73 12.20 -12.24 -1.31
C ASP A 73 11.33 -13.31 -1.99
N LEU A 74 10.03 -13.38 -1.64
CA LEU A 74 9.11 -14.45 -2.07
C LEU A 74 9.44 -15.85 -1.52
N GLN A 75 10.44 -15.96 -0.63
CA GLN A 75 10.99 -17.22 -0.08
C GLN A 75 11.16 -17.14 1.44
N GLU A 76 10.24 -16.42 2.10
CA GLU A 76 10.18 -16.28 3.56
C GLU A 76 11.42 -15.63 4.17
N ARG A 77 12.02 -14.64 3.49
CA ARG A 77 13.11 -13.84 4.07
C ARG A 77 12.87 -12.33 3.93
N PRO A 78 13.17 -11.56 4.99
CA PRO A 78 13.10 -10.12 4.93
C PRO A 78 14.22 -9.56 4.03
N ARG A 79 13.97 -8.39 3.47
CA ARG A 79 14.82 -7.66 2.55
C ARG A 79 14.88 -6.17 2.81
N TYR A 80 14.16 -5.62 3.80
CA TYR A 80 14.38 -4.24 4.23
C TYR A 80 15.55 -4.16 5.21
N GLU A 81 16.77 -4.02 4.68
CA GLU A 81 18.01 -3.99 5.44
C GLU A 81 18.43 -2.55 5.75
N VAL A 82 18.55 -2.25 7.04
CA VAL A 82 19.03 -0.96 7.57
C VAL A 82 19.73 -1.20 8.91
N PRO A 83 20.99 -0.79 9.14
CA PRO A 83 21.93 -0.24 8.17
C PRO A 83 22.26 -1.22 7.03
N ALA A 84 22.42 -0.71 5.81
CA ALA A 84 22.75 -1.53 4.64
C ALA A 84 24.10 -2.25 4.83
N GLY A 85 24.13 -3.55 4.51
CA GLY A 85 25.29 -4.42 4.70
C GLY A 85 25.45 -4.98 6.12
N SER A 86 24.55 -4.67 7.06
CA SER A 86 24.57 -5.22 8.42
C SER A 86 24.06 -6.67 8.51
N GLY A 87 23.25 -7.11 7.54
CA GLY A 87 22.49 -8.35 7.59
C GLY A 87 21.27 -8.31 8.51
N ARG A 88 20.97 -7.17 9.14
CA ARG A 88 19.81 -6.94 10.01
C ARG A 88 18.70 -6.26 9.22
N HIS A 89 17.47 -6.67 9.47
CA HIS A 89 16.32 -6.20 8.70
C HIS A 89 15.27 -5.64 9.64
N ALA A 90 14.65 -4.52 9.26
CA ALA A 90 13.66 -3.84 10.09
C ALA A 90 12.22 -4.16 9.67
N LEU A 91 11.99 -4.62 8.43
CA LEU A 91 10.66 -4.95 7.92
C LEU A 91 10.72 -6.27 7.15
N PHE A 92 9.68 -7.09 7.31
CA PHE A 92 9.54 -8.34 6.61
C PHE A 92 8.79 -8.15 5.31
N ALA A 93 7.52 -7.74 5.34
CA ALA A 93 6.72 -7.57 4.15
C ALA A 93 5.75 -6.39 4.26
N GLY A 94 5.40 -5.81 3.12
CA GLY A 94 4.38 -4.76 3.08
C GLY A 94 3.64 -4.75 1.76
N SER A 95 2.43 -4.21 1.77
CA SER A 95 1.64 -3.99 0.56
C SER A 95 0.54 -2.95 0.78
N ILE A 96 -0.09 -2.55 -0.32
CA ILE A 96 -1.25 -1.67 -0.30
C ILE A 96 -2.55 -2.47 -0.33
N TRP A 97 -3.50 -2.08 0.51
CA TRP A 97 -4.86 -2.60 0.54
C TRP A 97 -5.85 -1.50 0.16
N VAL A 98 -6.84 -1.83 -0.65
CA VAL A 98 -7.93 -0.92 -1.02
C VAL A 98 -9.25 -1.66 -0.95
N GLY A 99 -10.24 -1.06 -0.28
CA GLY A 99 -11.57 -1.63 -0.19
C GLY A 99 -12.65 -0.56 -0.11
N GLY A 100 -13.85 -0.89 -0.57
CA GLY A 100 -15.02 -0.02 -0.50
C GLY A 100 -16.25 -0.69 -1.06
N LYS A 101 -17.38 0.02 -1.09
CA LYS A 101 -18.67 -0.53 -1.52
C LYS A 101 -19.16 0.12 -2.79
N ASP A 102 -19.78 -0.65 -3.67
CA ASP A 102 -20.49 -0.09 -4.82
C ASP A 102 -21.81 0.59 -4.39
N ALA A 103 -22.55 1.15 -5.36
CA ALA A 103 -23.83 1.82 -5.09
C ALA A 103 -24.92 0.89 -4.52
N ASN A 104 -24.76 -0.43 -4.59
CA ASN A 104 -25.66 -1.43 -4.04
C ASN A 104 -25.19 -1.93 -2.66
N GLY A 105 -24.10 -1.39 -2.13
CA GLY A 105 -23.50 -1.82 -0.87
C GLY A 105 -22.67 -3.11 -0.99
N GLN A 106 -22.36 -3.58 -2.21
CA GLN A 106 -21.50 -4.75 -2.40
C GLN A 106 -20.04 -4.36 -2.20
N LEU A 107 -19.34 -5.12 -1.34
CA LEU A 107 -17.92 -4.93 -1.08
C LEU A 107 -17.09 -5.28 -2.32
N LYS A 108 -16.16 -4.40 -2.66
CA LYS A 108 -15.04 -4.62 -3.58
C LYS A 108 -13.76 -4.45 -2.77
N MET A 109 -12.82 -5.36 -2.96
CA MET A 109 -11.62 -5.43 -2.12
C MET A 109 -10.46 -5.89 -2.99
N ALA A 110 -9.29 -5.30 -2.77
CA ALA A 110 -8.01 -5.79 -3.27
C ALA A 110 -6.98 -5.67 -2.15
N ALA A 111 -6.40 -6.79 -1.74
CA ALA A 111 -5.34 -6.82 -0.76
C ALA A 111 -4.39 -7.99 -1.02
N GLN A 112 -3.13 -7.84 -0.64
CA GLN A 112 -2.13 -8.87 -0.82
C GLN A 112 -1.28 -8.99 0.44
N ARG A 113 -0.91 -10.20 0.83
CA ARG A 113 0.09 -10.44 1.88
C ARG A 113 1.28 -11.17 1.25
N PHE A 114 1.56 -12.39 1.69
CA PHE A 114 2.73 -13.18 1.32
C PHE A 114 2.61 -13.93 -0.01
N ARG A 115 1.58 -13.70 -0.82
CA ARG A 115 1.31 -14.45 -2.06
C ARG A 115 1.26 -15.99 -1.91
N GLN A 116 1.23 -16.49 -0.67
CA GLN A 116 1.18 -17.92 -0.34
C GLN A 116 -0.25 -18.44 -0.39
N ASP A 117 -1.20 -17.61 0.07
CA ASP A 117 -2.63 -17.90 0.05
C ASP A 117 -3.25 -17.48 -1.28
N GLY A 118 -2.89 -16.30 -1.80
CA GLY A 118 -3.33 -15.87 -3.12
C GLY A 118 -2.77 -14.55 -3.62
N ILE A 119 -3.34 -14.06 -4.73
CA ILE A 119 -2.88 -12.85 -5.42
C ILE A 119 -4.10 -12.04 -5.84
N ASP A 120 -4.05 -10.74 -5.56
CA ASP A 120 -5.08 -9.78 -5.96
C ASP A 120 -4.52 -8.66 -6.87
N PHE A 121 -3.20 -8.67 -7.15
CA PHE A 121 -2.53 -7.66 -7.97
C PHE A 121 -1.72 -8.26 -9.13
N TRP A 122 -1.75 -7.59 -10.28
CA TRP A 122 -1.06 -7.97 -11.50
C TRP A 122 -0.37 -6.78 -12.16
N PRO A 123 0.78 -6.97 -12.83
CA PRO A 123 1.46 -5.88 -13.52
C PRO A 123 0.64 -5.26 -14.65
N GLY A 124 0.94 -4.01 -14.97
CA GLY A 124 0.42 -3.30 -16.13
C GLY A 124 -0.81 -2.42 -15.87
N PRO A 125 -1.10 -1.52 -16.82
CA PRO A 125 -2.26 -0.61 -16.75
C PRO A 125 -3.57 -1.31 -17.11
N LEU A 126 -4.68 -0.60 -16.89
CA LEU A 126 -6.04 -0.98 -17.31
C LEU A 126 -6.55 -0.07 -18.43
N ILE A 127 -7.45 -0.61 -19.26
CA ILE A 127 -8.13 0.13 -20.33
C ILE A 127 -9.04 1.20 -19.73
N VAL A 128 -8.99 2.42 -20.26
CA VAL A 128 -9.64 3.60 -19.66
C VAL A 128 -11.06 3.85 -20.14
N SER A 129 -11.44 3.30 -21.30
CA SER A 129 -12.76 3.54 -21.89
C SER A 129 -13.23 2.43 -22.82
N GLY A 130 -14.52 2.44 -23.16
CA GLY A 130 -15.14 1.49 -24.09
C GLY A 130 -15.55 0.17 -23.43
N ALA A 131 -15.91 -0.82 -24.24
CA ALA A 131 -16.50 -2.07 -23.77
C ALA A 131 -15.55 -2.95 -22.94
N GLN A 132 -14.25 -2.64 -22.92
CA GLN A 132 -13.22 -3.36 -22.17
C GLN A 132 -12.65 -2.50 -21.03
N GLN A 133 -13.31 -1.39 -20.66
CA GLN A 133 -12.89 -0.52 -19.58
C GLN A 133 -12.65 -1.28 -18.27
N GLY A 134 -11.54 -0.94 -17.61
CA GLY A 134 -11.10 -1.55 -16.37
C GLY A 134 -10.60 -2.99 -16.52
N THR A 135 -10.20 -3.41 -17.71
CA THR A 135 -9.59 -4.73 -17.95
C THR A 135 -8.20 -4.56 -18.58
N THR A 136 -7.44 -5.65 -18.61
CA THR A 136 -6.15 -5.72 -19.31
C THR A 136 -5.98 -7.10 -19.96
N SER A 137 -4.83 -7.32 -20.60
CA SER A 137 -4.50 -8.58 -21.26
C SER A 137 -3.18 -9.13 -20.74
N GLN A 138 -3.01 -10.46 -20.80
CA GLN A 138 -1.76 -11.11 -20.39
C GLN A 138 -0.52 -10.59 -21.10
N ASP A 139 -0.61 -10.19 -22.37
CA ASP A 139 0.53 -9.63 -23.11
C ASP A 139 0.96 -8.27 -22.53
N ILE A 140 -0.01 -7.43 -22.15
CA ILE A 140 0.26 -6.16 -21.46
C ILE A 140 0.81 -6.41 -20.05
N CYS A 141 0.24 -7.35 -19.29
CA CYS A 141 0.77 -7.73 -17.99
C CYS A 141 2.25 -8.18 -18.09
N ARG A 142 2.60 -9.02 -19.07
CA ARG A 142 4.00 -9.42 -19.31
C ARG A 142 4.91 -8.26 -19.75
N GLN A 143 4.40 -7.34 -20.57
CA GLN A 143 5.18 -6.19 -21.04
C GLN A 143 5.54 -5.23 -19.89
N TYR A 144 4.65 -5.11 -18.90
CA TYR A 144 4.77 -4.18 -17.78
C TYR A 144 5.20 -4.84 -16.46
N ASP A 145 5.52 -6.14 -16.46
CA ASP A 145 6.18 -6.83 -15.34
C ASP A 145 7.65 -6.42 -15.25
N LYS A 146 7.91 -5.12 -15.04
CA LYS A 146 9.23 -4.52 -14.87
C LYS A 146 9.16 -3.19 -14.11
N HIS A 147 10.24 -2.86 -13.41
CA HIS A 147 10.46 -1.51 -12.89
C HIS A 147 11.24 -0.67 -13.89
N PHE A 148 10.87 0.60 -13.98
CA PHE A 148 11.57 1.63 -14.74
C PHE A 148 12.46 2.40 -13.76
N VAL A 149 13.75 2.06 -13.77
CA VAL A 149 14.75 2.58 -12.81
C VAL A 149 15.39 3.84 -13.38
N ILE A 150 15.25 4.95 -12.68
CA ILE A 150 15.77 6.24 -13.11
C ILE A 150 16.29 7.04 -11.90
N THR A 151 17.24 7.94 -12.15
CA THR A 151 17.75 8.86 -11.14
C THR A 151 17.50 10.30 -11.55
N LYS A 152 17.35 11.18 -10.54
CA LYS A 152 17.23 12.61 -10.78
C LYS A 152 18.48 13.17 -11.48
N GLU A 153 19.66 12.62 -11.17
CA GLU A 153 20.91 13.01 -11.82
C GLU A 153 20.94 12.64 -13.31
N MET A 154 20.43 11.47 -13.72
CA MET A 154 20.33 11.11 -15.14
C MET A 154 19.49 12.14 -15.92
N VAL A 155 18.38 12.58 -15.33
CA VAL A 155 17.51 13.59 -15.93
C VAL A 155 18.18 14.97 -15.95
N LYS A 156 18.89 15.33 -14.88
CA LYS A 156 19.64 16.58 -14.82
C LYS A 156 20.74 16.64 -15.89
N GLU A 157 21.59 15.61 -15.99
CA GLU A 157 22.67 15.54 -16.98
C GLU A 157 22.11 15.57 -18.41
N PHE A 158 20.99 14.88 -18.67
CA PHE A 158 20.28 14.96 -19.95
C PHE A 158 19.86 16.39 -20.30
N ARG A 159 19.27 17.11 -19.34
CA ARG A 159 18.78 18.48 -19.55
C ARG A 159 19.93 19.45 -19.80
N GLU A 160 21.02 19.34 -19.04
CA GLU A 160 22.22 20.16 -19.22
C GLU A 160 22.88 19.89 -20.58
N TRP A 161 23.01 18.62 -20.96
CA TRP A 161 23.50 18.22 -22.28
C TRP A 161 22.61 18.76 -23.40
N PHE A 162 21.29 18.55 -23.30
CA PHE A 162 20.34 19.02 -24.33
C PHE A 162 20.42 20.54 -24.47
N ALA A 163 20.43 21.30 -23.37
CA ALA A 163 20.59 22.75 -23.40
C ALA A 163 21.89 23.18 -24.09
N CYS A 164 23.01 22.49 -23.83
CA CYS A 164 24.28 22.73 -24.53
C CYS A 164 24.14 22.49 -26.05
N THR A 165 23.43 21.44 -26.50
CA THR A 165 23.21 21.21 -27.94
C THR A 165 22.39 22.29 -28.63
N GLN A 166 21.61 23.08 -27.87
CA GLN A 166 20.82 24.19 -28.39
C GLN A 166 21.55 25.54 -28.29
N ASP A 167 22.65 25.62 -27.55
CA ASP A 167 23.45 26.84 -27.38
C ASP A 167 24.59 26.89 -28.41
N PRO A 168 24.60 27.89 -29.33
CA PRO A 168 25.67 28.05 -30.30
C PRO A 168 27.07 28.25 -29.70
N GLU A 169 27.16 28.67 -28.44
CA GLU A 169 28.43 28.91 -27.75
C GLU A 169 28.92 27.68 -26.95
N CYS A 170 28.14 26.60 -26.92
CA CYS A 170 28.48 25.37 -26.20
C CYS A 170 28.85 24.24 -27.17
N ASP A 171 30.06 23.67 -27.03
CA ASP A 171 30.43 22.45 -27.74
C ASP A 171 30.10 21.23 -26.87
N ALA A 172 28.96 20.60 -27.13
CA ALA A 172 28.53 19.41 -26.40
C ALA A 172 29.53 18.24 -26.49
N SER A 173 30.39 18.19 -27.51
CA SER A 173 31.41 17.17 -27.63
C SER A 173 32.64 17.42 -26.75
N GLU A 174 32.84 18.66 -26.30
CA GLU A 174 33.89 19.04 -25.34
C GLU A 174 33.37 19.06 -23.91
N GLU A 175 32.17 19.60 -23.68
CA GLU A 175 31.56 19.71 -22.35
C GLU A 175 30.99 18.36 -21.86
N PHE A 176 30.50 17.52 -22.77
CA PHE A 176 29.91 16.21 -22.48
C PHE A 176 30.52 15.08 -23.35
N PRO A 177 31.85 14.88 -23.32
CA PRO A 177 32.58 14.08 -24.30
C PRO A 177 32.23 12.59 -24.34
N PHE A 178 31.63 12.08 -23.26
CA PHE A 178 31.24 10.66 -23.12
C PHE A 178 29.74 10.47 -22.88
N TYR A 179 28.96 11.55 -22.95
CA TYR A 179 27.54 11.46 -22.69
C TYR A 179 26.80 10.80 -23.84
N SER A 180 25.85 9.94 -23.49
CA SER A 180 24.85 9.40 -24.39
C SER A 180 23.54 9.34 -23.64
N ILE A 181 22.43 9.72 -24.29
CA ILE A 181 21.11 9.68 -23.68
C ILE A 181 20.86 8.26 -23.12
N PRO A 182 20.62 8.12 -21.80
CA PRO A 182 20.34 6.83 -21.19
C PRO A 182 19.14 6.13 -21.84
N ASP A 183 19.22 4.80 -21.98
CA ASP A 183 18.14 3.98 -22.57
C ASP A 183 16.79 4.19 -21.87
N ILE A 184 16.81 4.44 -20.55
CA ILE A 184 15.61 4.70 -19.76
C ILE A 184 14.95 6.04 -20.12
N ILE A 185 15.73 7.07 -20.48
CA ILE A 185 15.19 8.34 -20.96
C ILE A 185 14.65 8.14 -22.37
N MET A 186 15.38 7.44 -23.26
CA MET A 186 14.91 7.16 -24.62
C MET A 186 13.61 6.35 -24.67
N ASN A 187 13.43 5.40 -23.73
CA ASN A 187 12.31 4.45 -23.73
C ASN A 187 11.42 4.61 -22.49
N TRP A 188 11.34 5.82 -21.93
CA TRP A 188 10.46 6.12 -20.81
C TRP A 188 9.01 5.79 -21.17
N PRO A 189 8.23 5.11 -20.31
CA PRO A 189 6.86 4.71 -20.61
C PRO A 189 5.88 5.88 -20.41
N ALA A 190 6.23 7.07 -20.93
CA ALA A 190 5.38 8.26 -20.90
C ALA A 190 3.99 7.98 -21.49
N HIS A 191 3.94 7.18 -22.55
CA HIS A 191 2.70 6.78 -23.20
C HIS A 191 2.31 5.33 -22.94
N GLY A 192 1.03 5.12 -22.62
CA GLY A 192 0.47 3.79 -22.47
C GLY A 192 0.36 3.04 -23.80
N PRO A 193 0.13 1.71 -23.75
CA PRO A 193 0.07 0.89 -24.94
C PRO A 193 -1.18 1.20 -25.78
N ALA A 194 -1.14 0.83 -27.07
CA ALA A 194 -2.33 0.88 -27.91
C ALA A 194 -3.44 -0.04 -27.37
N GLY A 195 -4.70 0.25 -27.70
CA GLY A 195 -5.84 -0.59 -27.29
C GLY A 195 -6.75 0.02 -26.22
N GLY A 196 -6.73 1.34 -26.06
CA GLY A 196 -7.64 2.06 -25.16
C GLY A 196 -7.10 2.24 -23.74
N TYR A 197 -5.80 2.08 -23.54
CA TYR A 197 -5.11 2.46 -22.30
C TYR A 197 -4.87 3.97 -22.26
N ASP A 198 -4.47 4.47 -21.09
CA ASP A 198 -4.20 5.90 -20.90
C ASP A 198 -3.04 6.37 -21.78
N THR A 199 -3.22 7.47 -22.49
CA THR A 199 -2.16 8.06 -23.31
C THR A 199 -1.06 8.67 -22.45
N TYR A 200 -1.37 9.18 -21.26
CA TYR A 200 -0.37 9.74 -20.34
C TYR A 200 -0.21 8.79 -19.16
N LEU A 201 0.82 7.95 -19.20
CA LEU A 201 1.04 6.86 -18.25
C LEU A 201 2.07 7.25 -17.17
N ALA A 202 3.35 7.27 -17.52
CA ALA A 202 4.40 7.77 -16.63
C ALA A 202 4.60 9.28 -16.78
N PRO A 203 4.99 9.98 -15.70
CA PRO A 203 5.15 11.44 -15.74
C PRO A 203 6.31 11.88 -16.62
N PHE A 204 6.10 12.91 -17.43
CA PHE A 204 7.14 13.55 -18.24
C PHE A 204 6.89 15.04 -18.38
N TRP A 205 7.97 15.77 -18.63
CA TRP A 205 7.94 17.19 -18.93
C TRP A 205 8.06 17.35 -20.45
N ASP A 206 7.02 17.94 -21.03
CA ASP A 206 6.88 18.23 -22.46
C ASP A 206 7.48 19.61 -22.74
N VAL A 207 8.64 19.64 -23.40
CA VAL A 207 9.42 20.86 -23.62
C VAL A 207 8.87 21.67 -24.79
N ASP A 208 8.44 21.01 -25.87
CA ASP A 208 7.95 21.69 -27.07
C ASP A 208 6.42 21.86 -27.09
N GLY A 209 5.70 21.24 -26.16
CA GLY A 209 4.28 21.39 -25.93
C GLY A 209 3.40 20.64 -26.93
N ASP A 210 3.96 19.65 -27.64
CA ASP A 210 3.23 18.89 -28.66
C ASP A 210 2.38 17.74 -28.07
N GLY A 211 2.56 17.44 -26.78
CA GLY A 211 1.86 16.42 -26.03
C GLY A 211 2.42 15.00 -26.17
N TYR A 212 3.55 14.81 -26.87
CA TYR A 212 4.18 13.53 -27.16
C TYR A 212 5.63 13.48 -26.69
N TYR A 213 5.92 12.51 -25.82
CA TYR A 213 7.25 12.31 -25.28
C TYR A 213 8.29 11.98 -26.37
N ASN A 214 9.21 12.92 -26.58
CA ASN A 214 10.32 12.78 -27.50
C ASN A 214 11.62 13.40 -26.92
N PRO A 215 12.53 12.58 -26.38
CA PRO A 215 13.81 13.05 -25.86
C PRO A 215 14.70 13.77 -26.88
N LEU A 216 14.50 13.53 -28.19
CA LEU A 216 15.24 14.25 -29.22
C LEU A 216 14.77 15.70 -29.41
N MET A 217 13.59 16.02 -28.87
CA MET A 217 13.04 17.39 -28.79
C MET A 217 13.22 18.00 -27.40
N GLY A 218 13.90 17.30 -26.48
CA GLY A 218 14.25 17.79 -25.15
C GLY A 218 13.37 17.28 -24.02
N ASP A 219 12.35 16.47 -24.30
CA ASP A 219 11.47 15.93 -23.26
C ASP A 219 12.19 14.98 -22.31
N PHE A 220 11.75 14.97 -21.05
CA PHE A 220 12.37 14.14 -20.02
C PHE A 220 11.38 13.63 -18.97
N PRO A 221 11.69 12.51 -18.28
CA PRO A 221 10.90 12.04 -17.14
C PRO A 221 10.83 13.11 -16.05
N TYR A 222 9.62 13.47 -15.62
CA TYR A 222 9.42 14.72 -14.88
C TYR A 222 9.85 14.60 -13.41
N TYR A 223 11.00 15.19 -13.11
CA TYR A 223 11.38 15.63 -11.77
C TYR A 223 11.25 17.15 -11.66
N GLU A 224 11.01 17.63 -10.45
CA GLU A 224 11.00 19.08 -10.20
C GLU A 224 12.41 19.66 -10.11
N PHE A 225 12.58 20.79 -10.79
CA PHE A 225 13.71 21.70 -10.68
C PHE A 225 13.18 23.13 -10.45
N PRO A 226 12.73 23.46 -9.22
CA PRO A 226 12.05 24.72 -8.95
C PRO A 226 12.87 25.97 -9.28
N ASN A 227 14.20 25.91 -9.08
CA ASN A 227 15.13 26.98 -9.40
C ASN A 227 15.24 27.27 -10.90
N GLU A 228 14.75 26.36 -11.74
CA GLU A 228 14.76 26.44 -13.20
C GLU A 228 13.33 26.64 -13.76
N GLY A 229 12.34 26.87 -12.89
CA GLY A 229 10.94 27.06 -13.26
C GLY A 229 10.21 25.76 -13.64
N ILE A 230 10.81 24.60 -13.40
CA ILE A 230 10.22 23.29 -13.68
C ILE A 230 9.56 22.79 -12.39
N THR A 231 8.34 23.27 -12.18
CA THR A 231 7.46 22.86 -11.09
C THR A 231 6.03 23.25 -11.44
N ASP A 232 5.09 22.44 -10.98
CA ASP A 232 3.65 22.69 -11.05
C ASP A 232 3.07 23.13 -9.68
N ASP A 233 3.92 23.25 -8.65
CA ASP A 233 3.55 23.62 -7.29
C ASP A 233 4.60 24.56 -6.65
N PRO A 234 4.76 25.81 -7.15
CA PRO A 234 5.79 26.74 -6.70
C PRO A 234 5.61 27.18 -5.23
N ASP A 235 4.40 27.07 -4.69
CA ASP A 235 4.05 27.50 -3.33
C ASP A 235 3.88 26.32 -2.35
N CYS A 236 4.17 25.08 -2.78
CA CYS A 236 3.99 23.85 -2.00
C CYS A 236 2.57 23.64 -1.44
N ILE A 237 1.56 24.17 -2.13
CA ILE A 237 0.14 24.16 -1.72
C ILE A 237 -0.58 22.86 -2.14
N ARG A 238 0.10 21.97 -2.88
CA ARG A 238 -0.36 20.62 -3.26
C ARG A 238 -1.80 20.60 -3.83
N PRO A 239 -2.06 21.31 -4.93
CA PRO A 239 -3.40 21.46 -5.48
C PRO A 239 -3.95 20.11 -5.99
N ARG A 240 -5.29 19.97 -6.05
CA ARG A 240 -5.99 18.74 -6.47
C ARG A 240 -5.65 18.30 -7.89
N ASN A 241 -5.26 19.22 -8.76
CA ASN A 241 -4.95 19.00 -10.16
C ASN A 241 -3.44 19.00 -10.47
N ARG A 242 -2.59 18.66 -9.49
CA ARG A 242 -1.14 18.54 -9.71
C ARG A 242 -0.81 17.53 -10.80
N MET A 243 0.23 17.81 -11.56
CA MET A 243 0.80 16.87 -12.51
C MET A 243 1.51 15.74 -11.73
N PRO A 244 1.31 14.47 -12.11
CA PRO A 244 2.13 13.39 -11.60
C PRO A 244 3.61 13.68 -11.84
N LYS A 245 4.48 13.36 -10.88
CA LYS A 245 5.91 13.63 -10.93
C LYS A 245 6.72 12.52 -10.25
N LEU A 246 8.01 12.47 -10.54
CA LEU A 246 8.97 11.59 -9.89
C LEU A 246 9.59 12.27 -8.68
N PHE A 247 9.84 11.47 -7.64
CA PHE A 247 10.44 11.93 -6.38
C PHE A 247 11.75 11.19 -6.07
N GLY A 248 12.53 11.76 -5.15
CA GLY A 248 13.81 11.20 -4.73
C GLY A 248 14.94 11.43 -5.73
N ASP A 249 16.12 10.99 -5.35
CA ASP A 249 17.31 11.01 -6.21
C ASP A 249 17.44 9.70 -7.00
N HIS A 250 16.86 8.61 -6.47
CA HIS A 250 16.73 7.31 -7.12
C HIS A 250 15.28 6.85 -7.04
N THR A 251 14.72 6.43 -8.17
CA THR A 251 13.30 6.11 -8.30
C THR A 251 13.11 4.82 -9.09
N LEU A 252 12.31 3.91 -8.53
CA LEU A 252 11.70 2.80 -9.26
C LEU A 252 10.27 3.19 -9.58
N TRP A 253 9.90 3.32 -10.84
CA TRP A 253 8.51 3.57 -11.25
C TRP A 253 7.91 2.32 -11.91
N TRP A 254 6.65 2.01 -11.63
CA TRP A 254 5.91 0.93 -12.30
C TRP A 254 4.40 1.16 -12.25
N VAL A 255 3.66 0.32 -12.99
CA VAL A 255 2.20 0.32 -12.98
C VAL A 255 1.69 -1.11 -12.78
N TYR A 256 0.67 -1.26 -11.94
CA TYR A 256 0.00 -2.53 -11.67
C TYR A 256 -1.51 -2.30 -11.41
N ASN A 257 -2.29 -3.37 -11.29
CA ASN A 257 -3.74 -3.30 -11.19
C ASN A 257 -4.33 -4.48 -10.42
N ASP A 258 -5.58 -4.35 -10.00
CA ASP A 258 -6.33 -5.42 -9.32
C ASP A 258 -7.29 -6.21 -10.24
N ARG A 259 -7.24 -6.02 -11.56
CA ARG A 259 -8.23 -6.60 -12.48
C ARG A 259 -7.59 -7.33 -13.67
N GLY A 260 -6.41 -7.89 -13.42
CA GLY A 260 -5.69 -8.77 -14.34
C GLY A 260 -6.21 -10.22 -14.30
N ASN A 261 -6.71 -10.68 -13.15
CA ASN A 261 -7.30 -12.01 -12.98
C ASN A 261 -8.31 -12.00 -11.82
N ILE A 262 -8.79 -13.18 -11.42
CA ILE A 262 -9.61 -13.37 -10.22
C ILE A 262 -8.75 -13.18 -8.95
N HIS A 263 -9.33 -12.56 -7.94
CA HIS A 263 -8.73 -12.40 -6.62
C HIS A 263 -8.74 -13.72 -5.88
N THR A 264 -7.59 -14.14 -5.37
CA THR A 264 -7.47 -15.38 -4.60
C THR A 264 -6.91 -15.18 -3.20
N GLU A 265 -6.33 -14.02 -2.88
CA GLU A 265 -5.91 -13.71 -1.50
C GLU A 265 -7.15 -13.38 -0.66
N THR A 266 -7.93 -12.39 -1.10
CA THR A 266 -9.14 -11.97 -0.37
C THR A 266 -10.38 -12.74 -0.79
N GLY A 267 -10.38 -13.30 -2.00
CA GLY A 267 -11.58 -13.81 -2.68
C GLY A 267 -12.63 -12.72 -2.96
N GLY A 268 -12.24 -11.44 -2.89
CA GLY A 268 -13.09 -10.28 -3.14
C GLY A 268 -13.45 -10.10 -4.60
N ASP A 269 -14.50 -9.32 -4.85
CA ASP A 269 -14.78 -8.86 -6.20
C ASP A 269 -13.77 -7.75 -6.58
N PRO A 270 -13.12 -7.84 -7.76
CA PRO A 270 -12.14 -6.84 -8.18
C PRO A 270 -12.78 -5.48 -8.41
N ILE A 271 -12.05 -4.43 -8.05
CA ILE A 271 -12.47 -3.04 -8.18
C ILE A 271 -12.34 -2.61 -9.65
N GLY A 272 -11.20 -2.89 -10.29
CA GLY A 272 -10.78 -2.19 -11.50
C GLY A 272 -9.91 -0.97 -11.16
N MET A 273 -9.02 -1.15 -10.19
CA MET A 273 -8.05 -0.20 -9.72
C MET A 273 -6.74 -0.33 -10.48
N GLU A 274 -6.22 0.80 -10.96
CA GLU A 274 -4.87 0.95 -11.49
C GLU A 274 -4.03 1.73 -10.47
N PHE A 275 -2.83 1.24 -10.21
CA PHE A 275 -1.84 1.86 -9.33
C PHE A 275 -0.64 2.24 -10.18
N ARG A 276 -0.34 3.53 -10.26
CA ARG A 276 0.95 4.00 -10.79
C ARG A 276 1.82 4.31 -9.58
N ALA A 277 2.80 3.47 -9.36
CA ALA A 277 3.57 3.44 -8.14
C ALA A 277 5.00 3.87 -8.40
N GLN A 278 5.59 4.48 -7.39
CA GLN A 278 7.01 4.70 -7.32
C GLN A 278 7.55 4.43 -5.93
N ALA A 279 8.73 3.83 -5.87
CA ALA A 279 9.55 3.68 -4.67
C ALA A 279 10.79 4.53 -4.87
N PHE A 280 11.13 5.36 -3.89
CA PHE A 280 12.22 6.32 -4.02
C PHE A 280 12.92 6.58 -2.70
N ALA A 281 14.14 7.09 -2.80
CA ALA A 281 14.95 7.52 -1.66
C ALA A 281 15.79 8.74 -2.05
N PHE A 282 16.27 9.45 -1.05
CA PHE A 282 17.12 10.63 -1.22
C PHE A 282 18.56 10.29 -0.84
N SER A 283 19.51 10.81 -1.61
CA SER A 283 20.94 10.65 -1.39
C SER A 283 21.46 11.78 -0.49
N THR A 284 21.13 11.72 0.80
CA THR A 284 21.49 12.70 1.84
C THR A 284 22.43 12.12 2.91
N ASN A 285 22.89 12.97 3.84
CA ASN A 285 23.66 12.57 5.03
C ASN A 285 22.91 12.91 6.34
N ASP A 286 21.62 13.17 6.25
CA ASP A 286 20.71 13.47 7.37
C ASP A 286 19.81 12.27 7.64
N GLU A 287 18.77 12.42 8.44
CA GLU A 287 17.87 11.33 8.84
C GLU A 287 17.20 10.63 7.65
N LEU A 288 17.04 11.30 6.49
CA LEU A 288 16.48 10.69 5.28
C LEU A 288 17.37 9.57 4.72
N ASN A 289 18.65 9.51 5.14
CA ASN A 289 19.61 8.48 4.78
C ASN A 289 19.17 7.07 5.20
N ASP A 290 18.32 6.97 6.22
CA ASP A 290 17.83 5.71 6.79
C ASP A 290 16.34 5.46 6.43
N MET A 291 15.82 6.16 5.41
CA MET A 291 14.40 6.12 5.03
C MET A 291 14.19 5.77 3.56
N THR A 292 13.03 5.18 3.27
CA THR A 292 12.52 5.01 1.90
C THR A 292 11.08 5.48 1.81
N PHE A 293 10.66 5.88 0.61
CA PHE A 293 9.36 6.48 0.37
C PHE A 293 8.66 5.79 -0.78
N TYR A 294 7.33 5.81 -0.71
CA TYR A 294 6.47 5.18 -1.69
C TYR A 294 5.33 6.13 -2.04
N ASN A 295 5.11 6.33 -3.33
CA ASN A 295 4.04 7.17 -3.83
C ASN A 295 3.17 6.39 -4.81
N TYR A 296 1.85 6.58 -4.71
CA TYR A 296 0.85 5.87 -5.48
C TYR A 296 -0.17 6.86 -6.04
N ASN A 297 -0.30 6.89 -7.37
CA ASN A 297 -1.53 7.37 -7.98
C ASN A 297 -2.50 6.21 -8.13
N ILE A 298 -3.61 6.30 -7.41
CA ILE A 298 -4.66 5.28 -7.34
C ILE A 298 -5.84 5.74 -8.19
N ILE A 299 -6.16 4.93 -9.19
CA ILE A 299 -7.07 5.32 -10.26
C ILE A 299 -8.18 4.29 -10.40
N ASN A 300 -9.42 4.73 -10.17
CA ASN A 300 -10.57 3.88 -10.43
C ASN A 300 -10.86 3.82 -11.93
N ARG A 301 -10.41 2.76 -12.60
CA ARG A 301 -10.66 2.49 -14.03
C ARG A 301 -11.95 1.71 -14.27
N SER A 302 -12.71 1.40 -13.21
CA SER A 302 -14.02 0.77 -13.34
C SER A 302 -15.07 1.74 -13.89
N THR A 303 -16.28 1.25 -14.15
CA THR A 303 -17.43 2.04 -14.61
C THR A 303 -18.34 2.50 -13.47
N TYR A 304 -18.00 2.19 -12.21
CA TYR A 304 -18.84 2.47 -11.06
C TYR A 304 -18.08 3.27 -9.98
N THR A 305 -18.86 3.97 -9.16
CA THR A 305 -18.33 4.72 -8.02
C THR A 305 -18.14 3.78 -6.84
N LEU A 306 -17.00 3.89 -6.19
CA LEU A 306 -16.71 3.23 -4.92
C LEU A 306 -16.99 4.22 -3.78
N TYR A 307 -17.79 3.81 -2.82
CA TYR A 307 -18.17 4.55 -1.61
C TYR A 307 -17.50 3.90 -0.40
N GLU A 308 -17.44 4.62 0.73
CA GLU A 308 -16.80 4.15 1.96
C GLU A 308 -15.42 3.55 1.67
N THR A 309 -14.66 4.22 0.80
CA THR A 309 -13.38 3.70 0.30
C THR A 309 -12.31 3.99 1.33
N TYR A 310 -11.51 2.97 1.63
CA TYR A 310 -10.33 3.07 2.47
C TYR A 310 -9.13 2.59 1.69
N PHE A 311 -8.03 3.31 1.86
CA PHE A 311 -6.70 2.89 1.45
C PHE A 311 -5.94 2.53 2.72
N GLY A 312 -5.21 1.42 2.74
CA GLY A 312 -4.36 1.07 3.86
C GLY A 312 -3.03 0.51 3.43
N VAL A 313 -2.07 0.61 4.35
CA VAL A 313 -0.77 -0.04 4.25
C VAL A 313 -0.77 -1.19 5.25
N TRP A 314 -0.63 -2.40 4.73
CA TRP A 314 -0.36 -3.57 5.55
C TRP A 314 1.14 -3.71 5.72
N THR A 315 1.56 -4.03 6.94
CA THR A 315 2.96 -4.22 7.30
C THR A 315 3.09 -5.41 8.22
N ASP A 316 3.95 -6.34 7.79
CA ASP A 316 4.55 -7.39 8.61
C ASP A 316 5.93 -6.90 9.01
N ALA A 317 6.05 -6.53 10.28
CA ALA A 317 7.29 -6.00 10.82
C ALA A 317 7.99 -7.11 11.58
N ASP A 318 9.23 -7.38 11.19
CA ASP A 318 10.17 -8.23 11.91
C ASP A 318 11.35 -7.33 12.22
N LEU A 319 11.34 -6.64 13.36
CA LEU A 319 12.44 -5.74 13.72
C LEU A 319 13.60 -6.56 14.28
N GLY A 320 14.43 -7.08 13.38
CA GLY A 320 15.44 -8.07 13.73
C GLY A 320 14.79 -9.39 14.09
N GLY A 321 14.71 -9.69 15.39
CA GLY A 321 13.97 -10.83 15.92
C GLY A 321 12.46 -10.58 15.94
N ALA A 322 11.68 -11.37 15.20
CA ALA A 322 10.24 -11.14 15.11
C ALA A 322 9.43 -11.45 16.39
N VAL A 323 10.01 -12.09 17.42
CA VAL A 323 9.24 -12.63 18.56
C VAL A 323 9.24 -11.74 19.78
N ASP A 324 9.94 -10.62 19.72
CA ASP A 324 10.05 -9.64 20.78
C ASP A 324 9.53 -8.26 20.34
N ASP A 325 8.67 -8.22 19.32
CA ASP A 325 8.11 -6.97 18.80
C ASP A 325 6.87 -6.49 19.57
N TYR A 326 6.79 -5.17 19.74
CA TYR A 326 5.60 -4.40 20.10
C TYR A 326 5.23 -3.44 18.98
N THR A 327 3.96 -3.01 18.97
CA THR A 327 3.46 -2.00 18.03
C THR A 327 2.83 -0.81 18.74
N GLY A 328 2.82 0.33 18.05
CA GLY A 328 2.15 1.53 18.50
C GLY A 328 1.85 2.48 17.35
N CYS A 329 1.16 3.57 17.66
CA CYS A 329 1.01 4.65 16.70
C CYS A 329 1.21 6.03 17.33
N ASP A 330 1.71 6.95 16.51
CA ASP A 330 1.67 8.38 16.78
C ASP A 330 0.53 9.00 15.97
N VAL A 331 -0.55 9.34 16.68
CA VAL A 331 -1.78 9.85 16.07
C VAL A 331 -1.57 11.23 15.45
N GLU A 332 -0.77 12.10 16.08
CA GLU A 332 -0.47 13.45 15.58
C GLU A 332 0.39 13.42 14.31
N ARG A 333 1.28 12.44 14.19
CA ARG A 333 2.12 12.26 13.00
C ARG A 333 1.46 11.45 11.90
N GLY A 334 0.53 10.56 12.25
CA GLY A 334 -0.02 9.58 11.29
C GLY A 334 0.94 8.42 11.03
N LEU A 335 1.70 8.03 12.06
CA LEU A 335 2.76 7.04 12.00
C LEU A 335 2.36 5.79 12.79
N GLY A 336 2.35 4.62 12.14
CA GLY A 336 2.36 3.33 12.80
C GLY A 336 3.79 2.83 12.96
N TYR A 337 4.17 2.30 14.12
CA TYR A 337 5.56 1.92 14.41
C TYR A 337 5.67 0.61 15.18
N VAL A 338 6.86 0.01 15.09
CA VAL A 338 7.29 -1.22 15.76
C VAL A 338 8.57 -0.93 16.53
N TYR A 339 8.70 -1.56 17.69
CA TYR A 339 9.84 -1.47 18.59
C TYR A 339 9.93 -2.74 19.43
N ASN A 340 11.12 -3.12 19.88
CA ASN A 340 11.28 -4.31 20.71
C ASN A 340 10.68 -4.10 22.12
N GLY A 341 10.17 -5.18 22.70
CA GLY A 341 9.54 -5.21 24.01
C GLY A 341 10.52 -5.13 25.19
N ASP A 342 11.82 -5.26 24.92
CA ASP A 342 12.89 -4.99 25.86
C ASP A 342 14.09 -4.27 25.22
N ASP A 343 15.14 -4.01 26.01
CA ASP A 343 16.32 -3.25 25.59
C ASP A 343 17.32 -4.07 24.75
N PHE A 344 17.02 -5.32 24.37
CA PHE A 344 17.91 -6.19 23.63
C PHE A 344 17.21 -7.08 22.60
N ASP A 345 17.42 -6.80 21.32
CA ASP A 345 16.90 -7.62 20.23
C ASP A 345 17.80 -8.84 19.96
N ASP A 346 17.25 -10.03 20.19
CA ASP A 346 17.90 -11.33 20.05
C ASP A 346 17.79 -11.90 18.62
N ASP A 347 18.81 -12.63 18.19
CA ASP A 347 18.73 -13.39 16.93
C ASP A 347 17.58 -14.40 16.97
N HIS A 348 16.70 -14.38 15.95
CA HIS A 348 15.59 -15.32 15.83
C HIS A 348 15.60 -16.09 14.52
N ARG A 349 15.68 -17.42 14.58
CA ARG A 349 15.56 -18.34 13.41
C ARG A 349 16.41 -17.97 12.18
N GLY A 350 17.56 -17.33 12.39
CA GLY A 350 18.47 -16.91 11.32
C GLY A 350 18.29 -15.47 10.84
N SER A 351 17.29 -14.76 11.36
CA SER A 351 17.26 -13.29 11.38
C SER A 351 18.19 -12.80 12.49
N LEU A 352 19.02 -11.81 12.17
CA LEU A 352 19.91 -11.19 13.13
C LEU A 352 19.17 -10.10 13.88
N GLY A 353 19.25 -10.13 15.21
CA GLY A 353 18.74 -9.07 16.06
C GLY A 353 19.67 -7.85 16.06
N TYR A 354 19.11 -6.69 16.37
CA TYR A 354 19.80 -5.42 16.52
C TYR A 354 20.65 -5.34 17.81
N GLY A 355 20.44 -6.24 18.77
CA GLY A 355 21.15 -6.29 20.04
C GLY A 355 20.73 -5.17 20.99
N ALA A 356 21.66 -4.69 21.81
CA ALA A 356 21.36 -3.69 22.84
C ALA A 356 20.96 -2.33 22.26
N GLN A 357 19.94 -1.70 22.85
CA GLN A 357 19.33 -0.45 22.36
C GLN A 357 18.86 -0.60 20.91
N PRO A 358 17.90 -1.51 20.64
CA PRO A 358 17.39 -1.69 19.30
C PRO A 358 16.70 -0.41 18.80
N PRO A 359 16.66 -0.22 17.47
CA PRO A 359 16.00 0.92 16.85
C PRO A 359 14.47 0.82 16.97
N ALA A 360 13.76 1.77 16.36
CA ALA A 360 12.37 1.62 15.99
C ALA A 360 12.20 1.82 14.48
N ILE A 361 11.17 1.22 13.91
CA ILE A 361 10.79 1.39 12.51
C ILE A 361 9.30 1.71 12.42
N GLY A 362 8.91 2.60 11.52
CA GLY A 362 7.49 2.87 11.30
C GLY A 362 7.16 3.31 9.89
N ILE A 363 5.87 3.28 9.58
CA ILE A 363 5.30 3.72 8.31
C ILE A 363 4.51 5.01 8.54
N ASP A 364 4.95 6.11 7.93
CA ASP A 364 4.33 7.43 8.05
C ASP A 364 3.38 7.70 6.85
N PHE A 365 2.20 8.25 7.11
CA PHE A 365 1.28 8.78 6.11
C PHE A 365 1.58 10.26 5.81
N PHE A 366 2.57 10.52 4.95
CA PHE A 366 2.91 11.88 4.50
C PHE A 366 1.82 12.56 3.68
N GLU A 367 1.04 11.80 2.92
CA GLU A 367 -0.05 12.31 2.10
C GLU A 367 -1.09 11.20 1.88
N GLY A 368 -2.32 11.39 2.33
CA GLY A 368 -3.42 10.45 2.05
C GLY A 368 -4.40 10.96 0.99
N PRO A 369 -5.50 10.20 0.75
CA PRO A 369 -6.49 10.52 -0.26
C PRO A 369 -7.22 11.83 0.06
N TYR A 370 -7.71 12.49 -0.99
CA TYR A 370 -8.53 13.68 -0.85
C TYR A 370 -9.84 13.38 -0.14
N GLN A 371 -10.28 14.33 0.68
CA GLN A 371 -11.64 14.29 1.21
C GLN A 371 -12.67 14.55 0.11
N ASP A 372 -13.90 14.11 0.36
CA ASP A 372 -15.01 14.42 -0.54
C ASP A 372 -15.28 15.92 -0.58
N PRO A 373 -15.47 16.51 -1.79
CA PRO A 373 -15.62 17.94 -1.94
C PRO A 373 -16.93 18.43 -1.31
N THR A 374 -16.83 19.50 -0.53
CA THR A 374 -17.93 20.21 0.15
C THR A 374 -18.06 21.67 -0.29
N GLY A 375 -17.12 22.18 -1.09
CA GLY A 375 -17.02 23.57 -1.50
C GLY A 375 -16.48 24.49 -0.41
N GLN A 376 -15.82 23.95 0.61
CA GLN A 376 -15.35 24.69 1.78
C GLN A 376 -13.90 24.32 2.09
N ASP A 377 -13.15 25.31 2.60
CA ASP A 377 -11.90 25.08 3.31
C ASP A 377 -12.24 24.72 4.77
N LYS A 378 -11.88 23.51 5.20
CA LYS A 378 -12.21 22.97 6.52
C LYS A 378 -11.22 23.49 7.57
N PRO A 379 -11.69 23.85 8.78
CA PRO A 379 -10.84 24.47 9.78
C PRO A 379 -9.77 23.50 10.30
N THR A 380 -8.60 24.06 10.65
CA THR A 380 -7.52 23.37 11.35
C THR A 380 -7.64 23.48 12.87
N SER A 381 -7.18 22.46 13.60
CA SER A 381 -7.02 22.48 15.06
C SER A 381 -5.64 22.98 15.51
N TYR A 382 -4.80 23.47 14.60
CA TYR A 382 -3.46 23.96 14.92
C TYR A 382 -3.41 25.49 14.99
N ASP A 383 -2.77 26.01 16.04
CA ASP A 383 -2.30 27.39 16.09
C ASP A 383 -0.88 27.49 15.52
N THR A 384 -0.55 28.65 14.96
CA THR A 384 0.82 28.95 14.52
C THR A 384 1.44 29.93 15.51
N ILE A 385 2.34 29.44 16.36
CA ILE A 385 3.04 30.24 17.36
C ILE A 385 4.50 30.30 16.94
N ASN A 386 4.97 31.49 16.54
CA ASN A 386 6.33 31.71 16.04
C ASN A 386 6.72 30.78 14.86
N GLY A 387 5.77 30.51 13.97
CA GLY A 387 5.99 29.64 12.80
C GLY A 387 5.90 28.13 13.09
N VAL A 388 5.68 27.74 14.35
CA VAL A 388 5.50 26.33 14.74
C VAL A 388 4.02 26.03 14.89
N LYS A 389 3.57 24.92 14.28
CA LYS A 389 2.22 24.40 14.48
C LYS A 389 2.10 23.78 15.88
N VAL A 390 1.14 24.24 16.66
CA VAL A 390 0.84 23.73 18.01
C VAL A 390 -0.62 23.28 18.05
N LEU A 391 -0.85 22.02 18.42
CA LEU A 391 -2.19 21.45 18.50
C LEU A 391 -3.01 22.15 19.59
N ASN A 392 -4.21 22.59 19.24
CA ASN A 392 -5.19 23.20 20.13
C ASN A 392 -6.53 22.47 19.99
N CYS A 393 -6.83 21.55 20.91
CA CYS A 393 -8.05 20.74 20.90
C CYS A 393 -9.36 21.54 21.02
N GLN A 394 -9.28 22.84 21.33
CA GLN A 394 -10.45 23.74 21.42
C GLN A 394 -10.68 24.53 20.13
N LYS A 395 -9.79 24.39 19.14
CA LYS A 395 -9.85 25.09 17.86
C LYS A 395 -10.32 24.15 16.77
N GLY A 396 -11.13 24.68 15.85
CA GLY A 396 -11.59 23.92 14.68
C GLY A 396 -12.46 22.73 15.06
N ASP A 397 -12.45 21.71 14.21
CA ASP A 397 -13.14 20.45 14.43
C ASP A 397 -12.11 19.32 14.35
N ILE A 398 -11.74 18.74 15.49
CA ILE A 398 -10.78 17.63 15.55
C ILE A 398 -11.26 16.40 14.77
N LEU A 399 -12.58 16.25 14.58
CA LEU A 399 -13.17 15.08 13.90
C LEU A 399 -13.12 15.18 12.38
N ASN A 400 -12.77 16.34 11.83
CA ASN A 400 -12.73 16.55 10.38
C ASN A 400 -11.46 15.99 9.70
N GLY A 401 -10.51 15.42 10.47
CA GLY A 401 -9.27 14.84 9.94
C GLY A 401 -8.05 15.74 10.00
N ASN A 402 -8.15 16.95 10.56
CA ASN A 402 -7.04 17.91 10.57
C ASN A 402 -5.89 17.61 11.55
N ILE A 403 -5.99 16.55 12.35
CA ILE A 403 -4.94 16.20 13.33
C ILE A 403 -3.66 15.78 12.62
N ASN A 404 -3.76 14.83 11.69
CA ASN A 404 -2.62 14.38 10.86
C ASN A 404 -2.89 14.51 9.35
N GLY A 405 -4.02 15.10 8.95
CA GLY A 405 -4.32 15.41 7.56
C GLY A 405 -3.70 16.71 7.08
N LEU A 406 -3.77 16.96 5.77
CA LEU A 406 -3.16 18.11 5.12
C LEU A 406 -4.17 19.13 4.62
N ASN A 407 -3.69 20.36 4.43
CA ASN A 407 -4.36 21.47 3.76
C ASN A 407 -5.62 22.02 4.44
N PHE A 408 -5.76 21.83 5.76
CA PHE A 408 -6.87 22.42 6.51
C PHE A 408 -6.58 23.88 6.87
N GLY A 409 -7.52 24.78 6.60
CA GLY A 409 -7.46 26.19 6.96
C GLY A 409 -6.46 27.00 6.13
N ASP A 410 -6.15 26.56 4.91
CA ASP A 410 -5.19 27.21 4.00
C ASP A 410 -5.84 28.22 3.04
N GLY A 411 -7.17 28.36 3.08
CA GLY A 411 -7.97 29.25 2.24
C GLY A 411 -8.39 28.64 0.89
N VAL A 412 -8.02 27.39 0.60
CA VAL A 412 -8.35 26.69 -0.64
C VAL A 412 -9.43 25.65 -0.36
N ALA A 413 -10.58 25.76 -1.03
CA ALA A 413 -11.65 24.80 -0.84
C ALA A 413 -11.32 23.43 -1.47
N ASP A 414 -11.72 22.35 -0.80
CA ASP A 414 -11.70 20.97 -1.29
C ASP A 414 -10.32 20.38 -1.65
N ASN A 415 -9.23 20.93 -1.10
CA ASN A 415 -7.88 20.35 -1.20
C ASN A 415 -7.46 19.59 0.07
N GLU A 416 -8.35 19.40 1.05
CA GLU A 416 -8.05 18.66 2.28
C GLU A 416 -7.80 17.18 1.98
N ARG A 417 -6.85 16.63 2.71
CA ARG A 417 -6.44 15.22 2.59
C ARG A 417 -6.54 14.53 3.92
N TRP A 418 -7.04 13.30 3.89
CA TRP A 418 -6.97 12.43 5.05
C TRP A 418 -5.50 12.09 5.36
N GLY A 419 -5.14 12.06 6.64
CA GLY A 419 -3.98 11.31 7.12
C GLY A 419 -4.41 9.92 7.58
N MET A 420 -3.65 9.33 8.51
CA MET A 420 -4.04 8.07 9.15
C MET A 420 -5.35 8.24 9.93
N ARG A 421 -6.35 7.44 9.59
CA ARG A 421 -7.69 7.41 10.20
C ARG A 421 -7.97 6.15 11.01
N ARG A 422 -7.23 5.07 10.77
CA ARG A 422 -7.25 3.85 11.58
C ARG A 422 -5.84 3.33 11.76
N PHE A 423 -5.55 2.79 12.94
CA PHE A 423 -4.38 1.95 13.19
C PHE A 423 -4.84 0.72 13.97
N LEU A 424 -4.66 -0.47 13.38
CA LEU A 424 -5.02 -1.75 13.99
C LEU A 424 -3.84 -2.71 13.85
N TYR A 425 -3.40 -3.28 14.97
CA TYR A 425 -2.43 -4.37 14.98
C TYR A 425 -3.14 -5.73 15.03
N PHE A 426 -2.45 -6.78 14.60
CA PHE A 426 -2.86 -8.17 14.79
C PHE A 426 -1.62 -9.05 14.84
N ASN A 427 -1.73 -10.20 15.48
CA ASN A 427 -0.61 -11.11 15.62
C ASN A 427 -0.59 -12.09 14.45
N ASN A 428 0.60 -12.61 14.14
CA ASN A 428 0.67 -13.89 13.46
C ASN A 428 -0.09 -14.95 14.28
N THR A 429 -0.51 -16.04 13.64
CA THR A 429 -1.21 -17.18 14.28
C THR A 429 -0.38 -17.96 15.32
N GLY A 430 0.64 -17.34 15.92
CA GLY A 430 1.51 -17.81 16.99
C GLY A 430 0.83 -17.96 18.36
N GLU A 431 1.63 -18.31 19.37
CA GLU A 431 1.29 -18.95 20.64
C GLU A 431 -0.02 -18.50 21.33
N GLY A 432 -1.14 -19.15 21.00
CA GLY A 432 -2.39 -18.96 21.76
C GLY A 432 -3.09 -17.62 21.54
N ALA A 433 -2.71 -16.88 20.50
CA ALA A 433 -3.39 -15.65 20.08
C ALA A 433 -4.89 -15.90 19.85
N ASN A 434 -5.72 -14.93 20.24
CA ASN A 434 -7.14 -14.96 19.93
C ASN A 434 -7.33 -15.01 18.41
N ALA A 435 -8.03 -16.01 17.90
CA ALA A 435 -8.28 -16.16 16.47
C ALA A 435 -8.93 -14.93 15.82
N ALA A 436 -9.66 -14.09 16.58
CA ALA A 436 -10.25 -12.84 16.08
C ALA A 436 -9.22 -11.72 15.81
N THR A 437 -8.02 -11.82 16.38
CA THR A 437 -6.94 -10.82 16.32
C THR A 437 -5.72 -11.34 15.56
N THR A 438 -5.94 -12.22 14.57
CA THR A 438 -4.91 -12.79 13.68
C THR A 438 -5.19 -12.45 12.22
N ASP A 439 -4.34 -12.90 11.30
CA ASP A 439 -4.48 -12.65 9.85
C ASP A 439 -5.93 -12.76 9.31
N PRO A 440 -6.34 -11.85 8.41
CA PRO A 440 -7.60 -11.96 7.69
C PRO A 440 -7.48 -12.94 6.51
N HIS A 441 -8.58 -13.59 6.15
CA HIS A 441 -8.66 -14.59 5.08
C HIS A 441 -9.74 -14.31 4.04
N THR A 442 -10.72 -13.45 4.36
CA THR A 442 -11.79 -13.09 3.42
C THR A 442 -11.84 -11.59 3.19
N ALA A 443 -12.45 -11.17 2.09
CA ALA A 443 -12.58 -9.75 1.74
C ALA A 443 -13.19 -8.91 2.86
N ILE A 444 -14.21 -9.42 3.57
CA ILE A 444 -14.84 -8.69 4.67
C ILE A 444 -13.89 -8.53 5.88
N GLU A 445 -13.07 -9.53 6.16
CA GLU A 445 -12.11 -9.47 7.28
C GLU A 445 -11.00 -8.46 7.01
N HIS A 446 -10.51 -8.40 5.76
CA HIS A 446 -9.55 -7.35 5.35
C HIS A 446 -10.18 -5.95 5.43
N TYR A 447 -11.43 -5.81 4.98
CA TYR A 447 -12.15 -4.54 5.05
C TYR A 447 -12.46 -4.12 6.50
N ASN A 448 -12.72 -5.08 7.39
CA ASN A 448 -12.86 -4.81 8.82
C ASN A 448 -11.57 -4.19 9.37
N TYR A 449 -10.39 -4.73 9.03
CA TYR A 449 -9.11 -4.17 9.50
C TYR A 449 -8.89 -2.75 8.96
N LEU A 450 -9.19 -2.51 7.68
CA LEU A 450 -9.16 -1.16 7.10
C LEU A 450 -10.10 -0.16 7.79
N THR A 451 -11.16 -0.64 8.45
CA THR A 451 -12.21 0.20 9.04
C THR A 451 -12.25 0.19 10.56
N GLY A 452 -11.24 -0.38 11.22
CA GLY A 452 -11.14 -0.45 12.69
C GLY A 452 -12.10 -1.45 13.34
N TYR A 453 -12.32 -2.59 12.69
CA TYR A 453 -13.06 -3.73 13.23
C TYR A 453 -12.17 -4.97 13.19
N TRP A 454 -12.38 -5.88 14.12
CA TRP A 454 -11.70 -7.17 14.16
C TRP A 454 -12.30 -8.17 13.16
N LYS A 455 -11.62 -9.31 12.97
CA LYS A 455 -12.01 -10.33 12.00
C LYS A 455 -13.43 -10.87 12.26
N ASP A 456 -13.80 -10.99 13.53
CA ASP A 456 -15.12 -11.45 13.97
C ASP A 456 -16.21 -10.35 13.93
N GLY A 457 -15.85 -9.14 13.49
CA GLY A 457 -16.73 -7.98 13.41
C GLY A 457 -16.88 -7.19 14.71
N ALA A 458 -16.13 -7.53 15.77
CA ALA A 458 -16.07 -6.69 16.96
C ALA A 458 -15.44 -5.33 16.62
N ALA A 459 -16.01 -4.24 17.12
CA ALA A 459 -15.41 -2.92 16.99
C ALA A 459 -14.09 -2.86 17.78
N LEU A 460 -13.11 -2.14 17.25
CA LEU A 460 -11.92 -1.79 18.01
C LEU A 460 -12.30 -0.92 19.21
N CYS A 461 -11.76 -1.23 20.39
CA CYS A 461 -12.09 -0.54 21.64
C CYS A 461 -10.84 -0.22 22.46
N TYR A 462 -10.95 0.74 23.39
CA TYR A 462 -9.83 1.22 24.18
C TYR A 462 -9.46 0.26 25.34
N GLY A 463 -8.17 0.09 25.59
CA GLY A 463 -7.61 -0.71 26.69
C GLY A 463 -7.29 -2.17 26.32
N GLY A 464 -6.45 -2.83 27.12
CA GLY A 464 -6.00 -4.20 26.87
C GLY A 464 -5.41 -4.37 25.47
N THR A 465 -5.77 -5.45 24.78
CA THR A 465 -5.40 -5.69 23.38
C THR A 465 -6.31 -4.98 22.37
N GLY A 466 -7.21 -4.10 22.83
CA GLY A 466 -8.24 -3.42 22.04
C GLY A 466 -9.36 -4.30 21.45
N HIS A 467 -9.35 -5.60 21.78
CA HIS A 467 -10.46 -6.51 21.54
C HIS A 467 -11.24 -6.76 22.85
N PRO A 468 -12.58 -6.88 22.84
CA PRO A 468 -13.37 -7.13 24.05
C PRO A 468 -12.92 -8.34 24.89
N SER A 469 -12.51 -9.43 24.24
CA SER A 469 -11.99 -10.62 24.94
C SER A 469 -10.56 -10.46 25.46
N GLY A 470 -9.84 -9.44 25.02
CA GLY A 470 -8.50 -9.09 25.45
C GLY A 470 -8.46 -7.88 26.39
N GLY A 471 -9.60 -7.54 27.00
CA GLY A 471 -9.69 -6.49 28.03
C GLY A 471 -10.11 -5.11 27.52
N GLY A 472 -10.31 -4.92 26.21
CA GLY A 472 -10.83 -3.66 25.67
C GLY A 472 -12.28 -3.40 26.10
N ASP A 473 -12.63 -2.16 26.39
CA ASP A 473 -13.97 -1.76 26.83
C ASP A 473 -14.91 -1.53 25.63
N PRO A 474 -15.91 -2.41 25.37
CA PRO A 474 -16.79 -2.28 24.21
C PRO A 474 -17.67 -1.02 24.22
N SER A 475 -17.76 -0.32 25.36
CA SER A 475 -18.47 0.96 25.48
C SER A 475 -17.60 2.17 25.08
N THR A 476 -16.31 1.96 24.87
CA THR A 476 -15.32 2.98 24.51
C THR A 476 -14.63 2.59 23.19
N PRO A 477 -15.30 2.76 22.03
CA PRO A 477 -14.69 2.48 20.74
C PRO A 477 -13.50 3.41 20.47
N THR A 478 -12.52 2.93 19.69
CA THR A 478 -11.35 3.71 19.31
C THR A 478 -10.99 3.50 17.83
N ASP A 479 -10.47 4.54 17.19
CA ASP A 479 -9.91 4.48 15.83
C ASP A 479 -8.43 4.05 15.82
N PHE A 480 -7.71 4.20 16.93
CA PHE A 480 -6.27 3.98 17.03
C PHE A 480 -5.91 3.07 18.20
N MET A 481 -5.06 2.09 17.95
CA MET A 481 -4.46 1.25 18.99
C MET A 481 -3.16 1.85 19.49
N PHE A 482 -2.93 1.76 20.80
CA PHE A 482 -1.66 2.09 21.43
C PHE A 482 -1.07 3.46 21.03
N PRO A 483 -1.79 4.57 21.29
CA PRO A 483 -1.29 5.92 21.00
C PRO A 483 -0.08 6.34 21.85
N GLY A 484 0.36 5.50 22.78
CA GLY A 484 1.63 5.65 23.51
C GLY A 484 1.48 6.14 24.95
N LYS A 485 2.64 6.36 25.57
CA LYS A 485 2.81 6.90 26.94
C LYS A 485 3.98 7.92 26.95
N PRO A 486 3.70 9.23 27.04
CA PRO A 486 2.38 9.84 27.06
C PRO A 486 1.62 9.60 25.75
N THR A 487 0.28 9.59 25.81
CA THR A 487 -0.56 9.45 24.61
C THR A 487 -0.29 10.56 23.58
N THR A 488 -0.23 10.17 22.31
CA THR A 488 -0.18 11.07 21.15
C THR A 488 -1.58 11.48 20.68
N ASP A 489 -2.65 10.82 21.13
CA ASP A 489 -4.03 11.25 20.87
C ASP A 489 -4.50 12.30 21.89
N LYS A 490 -3.80 13.43 21.94
CA LYS A 490 -3.99 14.46 22.99
C LYS A 490 -5.39 15.07 23.04
N CYS A 491 -6.14 15.00 21.94
CA CYS A 491 -7.49 15.52 21.85
C CYS A 491 -8.57 14.43 21.98
N GLY A 492 -8.20 13.16 22.13
CA GLY A 492 -9.13 12.03 22.10
C GLY A 492 -9.83 11.88 20.75
N TRP A 493 -9.14 12.23 19.65
CA TRP A 493 -9.68 12.17 18.29
C TRP A 493 -10.19 10.77 17.97
N GLY A 494 -9.45 9.73 18.37
CA GLY A 494 -9.83 8.34 18.15
C GLY A 494 -11.08 7.92 18.93
N GLN A 495 -11.48 8.67 19.97
CA GLN A 495 -12.65 8.39 20.81
C GLN A 495 -13.69 9.51 20.74
N GLY A 496 -13.73 10.25 19.63
CA GLY A 496 -14.77 11.26 19.40
C GLY A 496 -14.63 12.53 20.24
N GLY A 497 -13.40 12.87 20.66
CA GLY A 497 -13.07 14.03 21.50
C GLY A 497 -13.00 13.73 23.00
N VAL A 498 -13.11 12.46 23.39
CA VAL A 498 -12.95 12.03 24.78
C VAL A 498 -11.50 11.66 25.01
N ILE A 499 -10.79 12.46 25.81
CA ILE A 499 -9.38 12.21 26.15
C ILE A 499 -9.27 10.95 27.01
N MET A 500 -8.43 10.03 26.58
CA MET A 500 -8.15 8.77 27.25
C MET A 500 -6.76 8.79 27.93
N PRO A 501 -6.55 7.97 28.98
CA PRO A 501 -5.23 7.84 29.62
C PRO A 501 -4.22 7.15 28.70
N ASP A 502 -2.93 7.25 29.01
CA ASP A 502 -1.86 6.55 28.28
C ASP A 502 -2.19 5.07 28.03
N TRP A 503 -1.90 4.59 26.82
CA TRP A 503 -2.15 3.21 26.40
C TRP A 503 -1.11 2.78 25.38
N SER A 504 -0.35 1.75 25.72
CA SER A 504 0.66 1.07 24.90
C SER A 504 0.69 -0.43 25.21
N GLU A 505 1.30 -1.22 24.34
CA GLU A 505 1.55 -2.66 24.60
C GLU A 505 2.24 -2.85 25.96
N GLU A 506 3.27 -2.04 26.24
CA GLU A 506 4.02 -2.08 27.51
C GLU A 506 3.13 -1.80 28.72
N THR A 507 2.26 -0.79 28.67
CA THR A 507 1.40 -0.45 29.83
C THR A 507 0.35 -1.49 30.15
N GLU A 508 -0.01 -2.31 29.16
CA GLU A 508 -1.00 -3.38 29.29
C GLU A 508 -0.36 -4.74 29.63
N ASP A 509 0.98 -4.80 29.74
CA ASP A 509 1.75 -6.04 29.88
C ASP A 509 1.39 -7.07 28.79
N ASN A 510 1.15 -6.59 27.56
CA ASN A 510 0.90 -7.48 26.42
C ASN A 510 2.17 -8.29 26.11
N PRO A 511 2.07 -9.57 25.72
CA PRO A 511 3.25 -10.32 25.30
C PRO A 511 3.79 -9.76 23.98
N PRO A 512 5.11 -9.52 23.89
CA PRO A 512 5.74 -9.24 22.62
C PRO A 512 5.75 -10.51 21.77
N ASP A 513 5.61 -10.36 20.46
CA ASP A 513 5.42 -11.48 19.50
C ASP A 513 5.57 -10.94 18.07
N ASP A 514 5.37 -11.78 17.06
CA ASP A 514 5.31 -11.42 15.63
C ASP A 514 4.08 -10.53 15.36
N LYS A 515 4.34 -9.21 15.27
CA LYS A 515 3.33 -8.18 15.13
C LYS A 515 3.17 -7.72 13.69
N ARG A 516 1.90 -7.60 13.31
CA ARG A 516 1.48 -7.00 12.04
C ARG A 516 0.57 -5.84 12.32
N PHE A 517 0.51 -4.90 11.39
CA PHE A 517 -0.49 -3.84 11.47
C PHE A 517 -1.00 -3.42 10.11
N VAL A 518 -2.17 -2.78 10.15
CA VAL A 518 -2.74 -2.02 9.05
C VAL A 518 -3.04 -0.61 9.55
N GLN A 519 -2.50 0.37 8.84
CA GLN A 519 -2.91 1.76 8.97
C GLN A 519 -3.68 2.18 7.73
N SER A 520 -4.81 2.87 7.91
CA SER A 520 -5.69 3.23 6.80
C SER A 520 -6.12 4.69 6.83
N ALA A 521 -6.47 5.20 5.66
CA ALA A 521 -7.03 6.53 5.44
C ALA A 521 -8.38 6.41 4.71
N GLY A 522 -9.39 7.14 5.20
CA GLY A 522 -10.76 7.13 4.67
C GLY A 522 -11.82 7.51 5.73
N PRO A 523 -13.11 7.46 5.38
CA PRO A 523 -13.65 7.08 4.07
C PRO A 523 -13.56 8.22 3.04
N PHE A 524 -13.55 7.87 1.76
CA PHE A 524 -13.76 8.81 0.64
C PHE A 524 -14.56 8.15 -0.50
N VAL A 525 -15.07 8.96 -1.42
CA VAL A 525 -15.76 8.51 -2.63
C VAL A 525 -14.81 8.54 -3.81
N LEU A 526 -14.57 7.36 -4.40
CA LEU A 526 -13.70 7.21 -5.56
C LEU A 526 -14.53 6.98 -6.83
N ARG A 527 -14.74 8.06 -7.59
CA ARG A 527 -15.52 8.04 -8.85
C ARG A 527 -14.72 7.40 -10.00
N PRO A 528 -15.38 6.89 -11.05
CA PRO A 528 -14.71 6.47 -12.28
C PRO A 528 -13.79 7.56 -12.83
N GLY A 529 -12.54 7.21 -13.12
CA GLY A 529 -11.50 8.10 -13.61
C GLY A 529 -10.89 9.04 -12.56
N ALA A 530 -11.38 9.04 -11.31
CA ALA A 530 -10.77 9.82 -10.25
C ALA A 530 -9.39 9.28 -9.90
N VAL A 531 -8.45 10.19 -9.65
CA VAL A 531 -7.08 9.92 -9.20
C VAL A 531 -6.94 10.41 -7.77
N ASN A 532 -6.42 9.57 -6.89
CA ASN A 532 -5.92 9.99 -5.58
C ASN A 532 -4.42 9.73 -5.50
N ASP A 533 -3.70 10.70 -4.96
CA ASP A 533 -2.26 10.66 -4.85
C ASP A 533 -1.87 10.47 -3.39
N ILE A 534 -1.16 9.39 -3.07
CA ILE A 534 -0.84 8.97 -1.71
C ILE A 534 0.66 8.76 -1.57
N THR A 535 1.24 9.27 -0.50
CA THR A 535 2.66 9.12 -0.18
C THR A 535 2.81 8.59 1.23
N ILE A 536 3.62 7.55 1.37
CA ILE A 536 4.02 6.96 2.64
C ILE A 536 5.55 6.85 2.70
N GLY A 537 6.11 6.67 3.89
CA GLY A 537 7.53 6.36 4.03
C GLY A 537 7.83 5.43 5.18
N ALA A 538 8.83 4.58 4.99
CA ALA A 538 9.40 3.75 6.03
C ALA A 538 10.53 4.55 6.71
N VAL A 539 10.34 4.80 8.01
CA VAL A 539 11.14 5.70 8.84
C VAL A 539 11.83 4.89 9.93
N TYR A 540 13.16 4.91 9.94
CA TYR A 540 14.01 4.21 10.90
C TYR A 540 14.64 5.21 11.88
N ALA A 541 14.70 4.88 13.16
CA ALA A 541 15.25 5.74 14.22
C ALA A 541 16.00 4.97 15.30
#